data_AF-A0AB33SCC9-F1
#
_entry.id   AF-A0AB33SCC9-F1
#
_cell.length_a   1.000
_cell.length_b   1.000
_cell.length_c   1.000
_cell.angle_alpha   90.00
_cell.angle_beta   90.00
_cell.angle_gamma   90.00
#
_symmetry.space_group_name_H-M   'P 1'
#
loop_
_entity.id
_entity.type
_entity.pdbx_description
1 polymer ?
#
loop_
_entity_poly.entity_id
_entity_poly.type
_entity_poly.pdbx_seq_one_letter_code
_entity_poly.pdbx_strand_id
1 'polypeptide(L)'
;MRYRNSRQVTGVVKNVTVSQSCGTWYISIQTESEVSTPAHPSASMVGLDAGVAKLATLSDGTVFEPVNSFQKNQKTLARLQRQLSRKVKFSNNWQKQKRKIQRLHSCIANIRRDYLHKVTTAVSKNHAMIVIEDLKVSNMSKSAAGTVSQPGRNVRAKSGLNRSSIGIKTPKRLKKHHKTDVSSTPLLLHMNGTDD
;
A
#
# COMPACT_ATOMS: atom_id res chain seq x y z
N MET A 1 21.67 -2.43 18.69
CA MET A 1 20.42 -1.73 18.33
C MET A 1 20.67 -0.94 17.03
N ARG A 2 19.92 -1.15 15.93
CA ARG A 2 20.12 -0.42 14.65
C ARG A 2 19.01 0.62 14.46
N TYR A 3 19.38 1.89 14.52
CA TYR A 3 18.50 3.01 14.18
C TYR A 3 18.66 3.38 12.71
N ARG A 4 17.55 3.58 11.99
CA ARG A 4 17.55 4.13 10.64
C ARG A 4 16.85 5.48 10.67
N ASN A 5 17.61 6.56 10.62
CA ASN A 5 17.04 7.87 10.43
C ASN A 5 16.61 8.03 8.96
N SER A 6 15.32 8.18 8.68
CA SER A 6 14.84 8.39 7.32
C SER A 6 14.93 9.85 6.85
N ARG A 7 14.91 10.82 7.77
CA ARG A 7 15.05 12.25 7.50
C ARG A 7 15.29 13.03 8.79
N GLN A 8 16.00 14.16 8.71
CA GLN A 8 16.06 15.08 9.84
C GLN A 8 14.66 15.62 10.17
N VAL A 9 14.39 15.80 11.46
CA VAL A 9 13.14 16.39 11.96
C VAL A 9 13.28 17.90 11.88
N THR A 10 12.39 18.55 11.12
CA THR A 10 12.35 20.01 10.97
C THR A 10 11.02 20.56 11.47
N GLY A 11 11.04 21.76 12.04
CA GLY A 11 9.87 22.38 12.66
C GLY A 11 9.62 21.93 14.10
N VAL A 12 8.48 22.35 14.65
CA VAL A 12 8.08 22.09 16.03
C VAL A 12 7.34 20.76 16.12
N VAL A 13 7.86 19.81 16.90
CA VAL A 13 7.19 18.52 17.12
C VAL A 13 5.87 18.71 17.87
N LYS A 14 4.79 18.14 17.34
CA LYS A 14 3.45 18.16 17.96
C LYS A 14 3.02 16.81 18.50
N ASN A 15 3.32 15.73 17.78
CA ASN A 15 2.92 14.39 18.16
C ASN A 15 3.98 13.38 17.73
N VAL A 16 4.21 12.38 18.58
CA VAL A 16 5.03 11.22 18.26
C VAL A 16 4.18 9.96 18.43
N THR A 17 3.94 9.25 17.32
CA THR A 17 3.19 7.99 17.33
C THR A 17 4.15 6.82 17.18
N VAL A 18 4.27 6.00 18.23
CA VAL A 18 5.05 4.75 18.21
C VAL A 18 4.14 3.60 17.78
N SER A 19 4.58 2.78 16.83
CA SER A 19 3.85 1.58 16.41
C SER A 19 4.79 0.42 16.11
N GLN A 20 4.28 -0.81 16.24
CA GLN A 20 5.03 -2.02 15.92
C GLN A 20 4.30 -2.81 14.82
N SER A 21 5.04 -3.25 13.81
CA SER A 21 4.53 -4.15 12.77
C SER A 21 5.60 -5.17 12.39
N CYS A 22 5.24 -6.45 12.44
CA CYS A 22 6.08 -7.58 12.01
C CYS A 22 7.43 -7.71 12.72
N GLY A 23 7.50 -7.28 13.98
CA GLY A 23 8.72 -7.27 14.78
C GLY A 23 9.63 -6.07 14.46
N THR A 24 9.13 -5.10 13.72
CA THR A 24 9.77 -3.83 13.40
C THR A 24 8.98 -2.72 14.07
N TRP A 25 9.64 -1.76 14.71
CA TRP A 25 8.98 -0.59 15.25
C TRP A 25 8.97 0.56 14.21
N TYR A 26 8.14 1.55 14.44
CA TYR A 26 7.96 2.72 13.59
C TYR A 26 7.61 3.89 14.50
N ILE A 27 8.18 5.07 14.26
CA ILE A 27 7.82 6.29 14.96
C ILE A 27 7.36 7.31 13.94
N SER A 28 6.12 7.76 13.97
CA SER A 28 5.71 8.92 13.19
C SER A 28 5.88 10.17 14.00
N ILE A 29 6.66 11.13 13.51
CA ILE A 29 6.79 12.44 14.14
C ILE A 29 6.02 13.42 13.27
N GLN A 30 5.02 14.03 13.88
CA GLN A 30 4.27 15.12 13.27
C GLN A 30 4.90 16.43 13.71
N THR A 31 5.30 17.25 12.74
CA THR A 31 5.85 18.58 12.99
C THR A 31 4.96 19.67 12.38
N GLU A 32 4.98 20.82 13.03
CA GLU A 32 4.42 22.06 12.54
C GLU A 32 5.56 22.96 12.04
N SER A 33 5.41 23.51 10.84
CA SER A 33 6.33 24.47 10.26
C SER A 33 5.57 25.38 9.32
N GLU A 34 5.96 26.65 9.27
CA GLU A 34 5.47 27.56 8.25
C GLU A 34 6.11 27.19 6.91
N VAL A 35 5.28 26.91 5.91
CA VAL A 35 5.71 26.60 4.55
C VAL A 35 4.94 27.52 3.62
N SER A 36 5.65 28.16 2.69
CA SER A 36 5.00 28.98 1.66
C SER A 36 4.07 28.12 0.80
N THR A 37 3.01 28.71 0.27
CA THR A 37 2.09 28.01 -0.63
C THR A 37 2.86 27.46 -1.82
N PRO A 38 2.89 26.13 -2.02
CA PRO A 38 3.68 25.54 -3.09
C PRO A 38 3.10 25.92 -4.45
N ALA A 39 3.85 26.72 -5.21
CA ALA A 39 3.57 26.97 -6.62
C ALA A 39 4.11 25.80 -7.44
N HIS A 40 3.22 25.09 -8.15
CA HIS A 40 3.66 24.02 -9.04
C HIS A 40 4.25 24.62 -10.32
N PRO A 41 5.45 24.18 -10.77
CA PRO A 41 6.13 24.81 -11.91
C PRO A 41 5.43 24.56 -13.25
N SER A 42 4.64 23.49 -13.36
CA SER A 42 3.82 23.15 -14.53
C SER A 42 2.39 23.64 -14.35
N ALA A 43 1.75 24.15 -15.39
CA ALA A 43 0.31 24.43 -15.44
C ALA A 43 -0.52 23.26 -16.01
N SER A 44 0.12 22.12 -16.30
CA SER A 44 -0.53 21.02 -17.00
C SER A 44 -1.58 20.31 -16.14
N MET A 45 -2.61 19.82 -16.82
CA MET A 45 -3.70 19.02 -16.26
C MET A 45 -3.70 17.64 -16.92
N VAL A 46 -3.92 16.59 -16.13
CA VAL A 46 -4.02 15.22 -16.64
C VAL A 46 -5.21 14.50 -16.02
N GLY A 47 -5.95 13.76 -16.84
CA GLY A 47 -6.95 12.80 -16.38
C GLY A 47 -6.28 11.49 -15.94
N LEU A 48 -6.77 10.87 -14.86
CA LEU A 48 -6.27 9.61 -14.32
C LEU A 48 -7.43 8.63 -14.20
N ASP A 49 -7.40 7.58 -15.03
CA ASP A 49 -8.27 6.41 -14.93
C ASP A 49 -7.56 5.31 -14.14
N ALA A 50 -8.14 4.90 -13.01
CA ALA A 50 -7.59 3.88 -12.13
C ALA A 50 -8.29 2.53 -12.34
N GLY A 51 -7.54 1.54 -12.84
CA GLY A 51 -8.05 0.24 -13.22
C GLY A 51 -7.56 -0.94 -12.37
N VAL A 52 -8.11 -2.11 -12.65
CA VAL A 52 -7.72 -3.40 -12.05
C VAL A 52 -6.65 -4.11 -12.88
N ALA A 53 -6.74 -4.00 -14.21
CA ALA A 53 -5.79 -4.56 -15.16
C ALA A 53 -4.54 -3.67 -15.33
N LYS A 54 -4.76 -2.37 -15.45
CA LYS A 54 -3.74 -1.31 -15.43
C LYS A 54 -3.92 -0.53 -14.14
N LEU A 55 -2.84 -0.23 -13.40
CA LEU A 55 -2.94 0.50 -12.14
C LEU A 55 -3.53 1.89 -12.38
N ALA A 56 -3.01 2.61 -13.36
CA ALA A 56 -3.52 3.91 -13.78
C ALA A 56 -3.19 4.16 -15.25
N THR A 57 -4.10 4.79 -15.98
CA THR A 57 -3.87 5.33 -17.32
C THR A 57 -4.09 6.83 -17.28
N LEU A 58 -3.14 7.59 -17.79
CA LEU A 58 -3.22 9.03 -17.90
C LEU A 58 -3.80 9.42 -19.27
N SER A 59 -4.46 10.58 -19.33
CA SER A 59 -5.01 11.12 -20.57
C SER A 59 -3.95 11.49 -21.62
N ASP A 60 -2.69 11.60 -21.23
CA ASP A 60 -1.53 11.80 -22.13
C ASP A 60 -1.03 10.50 -22.77
N GLY A 61 -1.66 9.36 -22.46
CA GLY A 61 -1.28 8.04 -22.95
C GLY A 61 -0.31 7.27 -22.04
N THR A 62 0.18 7.86 -20.95
CA THR A 62 1.05 7.17 -19.99
C THR A 62 0.28 6.07 -19.26
N VAL A 63 0.83 4.86 -19.22
CA VAL A 63 0.22 3.72 -18.53
C VAL A 63 1.12 3.25 -17.39
N PHE A 64 0.55 3.15 -16.19
CA PHE A 64 1.15 2.50 -15.03
C PHE A 64 0.60 1.08 -14.88
N GLU A 65 1.47 0.09 -15.04
CA GLU A 65 1.11 -1.32 -14.90
C GLU A 65 1.16 -1.78 -13.42
N PRO A 66 0.28 -2.68 -12.97
CA PRO A 66 0.31 -3.16 -11.59
C PRO A 66 1.58 -3.99 -11.33
N VAL A 67 2.18 -3.77 -10.16
CA VAL A 67 3.30 -4.61 -9.72
C VAL A 67 2.79 -5.99 -9.30
N ASN A 68 3.22 -7.02 -10.03
CA ASN A 68 2.92 -8.44 -9.78
C ASN A 68 3.62 -9.02 -8.54
N SER A 69 3.74 -8.26 -7.44
CA SER A 69 4.45 -8.68 -6.23
C SER A 69 3.81 -9.90 -5.56
N PHE A 70 2.48 -10.03 -5.63
CA PHE A 70 1.76 -11.16 -5.06
C PHE A 70 2.03 -12.46 -5.85
N GLN A 71 1.91 -12.42 -7.19
CA GLN A 71 2.13 -13.60 -8.04
C GLN A 71 3.54 -14.18 -7.86
N LYS A 72 4.56 -13.31 -7.84
CA LYS A 72 5.96 -13.73 -7.60
C LYS A 72 6.15 -14.47 -6.28
N ASN A 73 5.39 -14.09 -5.25
CA ASN A 73 5.48 -14.67 -3.91
C ASN A 73 4.44 -15.75 -3.61
N GLN A 74 3.52 -16.04 -4.55
CA GLN A 74 2.39 -16.95 -4.32
C GLN A 74 2.85 -18.38 -4.04
N LYS A 75 3.82 -18.90 -4.79
CA LYS A 75 4.39 -20.24 -4.57
C LYS A 75 5.02 -20.36 -3.18
N THR A 76 5.78 -19.33 -2.79
CA THR A 76 6.41 -19.27 -1.46
C THR A 76 5.36 -19.19 -0.35
N LEU A 77 4.33 -18.36 -0.52
CA LEU A 77 3.24 -18.22 0.44
C LEU A 77 2.49 -19.54 0.63
N ALA A 78 2.14 -20.22 -0.46
CA ALA A 78 1.46 -21.52 -0.42
C ALA A 78 2.31 -22.59 0.30
N ARG A 79 3.62 -22.62 0.03
CA ARG A 79 4.57 -23.50 0.73
C ARG A 79 4.61 -23.22 2.23
N LEU A 80 4.71 -21.95 2.62
CA LEU A 80 4.74 -21.55 4.03
C LEU A 80 3.43 -21.88 4.76
N GLN A 81 2.29 -21.68 4.10
CA GLN A 81 0.96 -22.02 4.64
C GLN A 81 0.79 -23.53 4.82
N ARG A 82 1.24 -24.35 3.85
CA ARG A 82 1.25 -25.83 3.98
C ARG A 82 2.16 -26.31 5.11
N GLN A 83 3.31 -25.66 5.30
CA GLN A 83 4.17 -25.95 6.45
C GLN A 83 3.52 -25.58 7.78
N LEU A 84 2.74 -24.50 7.83
CA LEU A 84 2.01 -24.09 9.04
C LEU A 84 0.92 -25.10 9.40
N SER A 85 0.16 -25.59 8.42
CA SER A 85 -0.97 -26.51 8.65
C SER A 85 -0.53 -27.86 9.23
N ARG A 86 0.73 -28.27 8.99
CA ARG A 86 1.32 -29.49 9.55
C ARG A 86 1.88 -29.32 10.96
N LYS A 87 1.88 -28.12 11.52
CA LYS A 87 2.44 -27.83 12.85
C LYS A 87 1.35 -27.81 13.92
N VAL A 88 1.68 -28.30 15.11
CA VAL A 88 0.81 -28.22 16.29
C VAL A 88 0.51 -26.77 16.59
N LYS A 89 -0.78 -26.41 16.57
CA LYS A 89 -1.26 -25.05 16.80
C LYS A 89 -0.71 -24.51 18.14
N PHE A 90 -0.33 -23.23 18.15
CA PHE A 90 0.25 -22.54 19.31
C PHE A 90 1.64 -22.99 19.79
N SER A 91 2.18 -24.10 19.32
CA SER A 91 3.58 -24.47 19.61
C SER A 91 4.57 -23.38 19.17
N ASN A 92 5.74 -23.34 19.81
CA ASN A 92 6.83 -22.42 19.44
C ASN A 92 7.18 -22.51 17.93
N ASN A 93 7.16 -23.73 17.38
CA ASN A 93 7.41 -23.97 15.96
C ASN A 93 6.29 -23.43 15.06
N TRP A 94 5.03 -23.52 15.50
CA TRP A 94 3.89 -22.92 14.79
C TRP A 94 3.96 -21.39 14.81
N GLN A 95 4.27 -20.78 15.96
CA GLN A 95 4.42 -19.34 16.07
C GLN A 95 5.57 -18.81 15.17
N LYS A 96 6.72 -19.49 15.18
CA LYS A 96 7.86 -19.19 14.28
C LYS A 96 7.43 -19.23 12.81
N GLN A 97 6.63 -20.22 12.41
CA GLN A 97 6.15 -20.34 11.04
C GLN A 97 5.12 -19.26 10.68
N LYS A 98 4.18 -18.95 11.59
CA LYS A 98 3.20 -17.88 11.42
C LYS A 98 3.89 -16.53 11.21
N ARG A 99 4.97 -16.26 11.96
CA ARG A 99 5.79 -15.05 11.81
C ARG A 99 6.44 -14.95 10.43
N LYS A 100 6.91 -16.06 9.84
CA LYS A 100 7.43 -16.09 8.46
C LYS A 100 6.36 -15.70 7.43
N ILE A 101 5.15 -16.21 7.58
CA ILE A 101 4.01 -15.86 6.72
C ILE A 101 3.67 -14.37 6.84
N GLN A 102 3.60 -13.85 8.07
CA GLN A 102 3.33 -12.42 8.32
C GLN A 102 4.40 -11.52 7.69
N ARG A 103 5.69 -11.87 7.84
CA ARG A 103 6.79 -11.13 7.21
C ARG A 103 6.67 -11.11 5.69
N LEU A 104 6.29 -12.23 5.07
CA LEU A 104 6.07 -12.29 3.62
C LEU A 104 4.90 -11.41 3.18
N HIS A 105 3.78 -11.44 3.91
CA HIS A 105 2.65 -10.55 3.63
C HIS A 105 3.04 -9.07 3.73
N SER A 106 3.80 -8.70 4.75
CA SER A 106 4.27 -7.33 4.91
C SER A 106 5.26 -6.91 3.85
N CYS A 107 6.14 -7.81 3.39
CA CYS A 107 7.01 -7.56 2.26
C CYS A 107 6.20 -7.27 0.98
N ILE A 108 5.21 -8.10 0.65
CA ILE A 108 4.33 -7.90 -0.50
C ILE A 108 3.58 -6.56 -0.40
N ALA A 109 3.06 -6.22 0.78
CA ALA A 109 2.37 -4.97 1.02
C ALA A 109 3.31 -3.75 0.89
N ASN A 110 4.55 -3.86 1.39
CA ASN A 110 5.55 -2.80 1.33
C ASN A 110 6.01 -2.53 -0.11
N ILE A 111 6.24 -3.57 -0.92
CA ILE A 111 6.57 -3.43 -2.36
C ILE A 111 5.47 -2.64 -3.07
N ARG A 112 4.21 -2.95 -2.78
CA ARG A 112 3.07 -2.27 -3.41
C ARG A 112 2.94 -0.83 -2.96
N ARG A 113 3.12 -0.58 -1.67
CA ARG A 113 3.08 0.79 -1.13
C ARG A 113 4.19 1.65 -1.72
N ASP A 114 5.40 1.11 -1.82
CA ASP A 114 6.53 1.78 -2.48
C ASP A 114 6.21 2.13 -3.94
N TYR A 115 5.66 1.17 -4.70
CA TYR A 115 5.26 1.42 -6.08
C TYR A 115 4.18 2.51 -6.18
N LEU A 116 3.13 2.45 -5.36
CA LEU A 116 2.09 3.48 -5.33
C LEU A 116 2.67 4.87 -5.03
N HIS A 117 3.57 4.98 -4.05
CA HIS A 117 4.23 6.25 -3.74
C HIS A 117 5.06 6.78 -4.90
N LYS A 118 5.77 5.91 -5.63
CA LYS A 118 6.55 6.30 -6.81
C LYS A 118 5.64 6.82 -7.92
N VAL A 119 4.53 6.13 -8.19
CA VAL A 119 3.54 6.55 -9.19
C VAL A 119 2.94 7.90 -8.81
N THR A 120 2.42 8.04 -7.58
CA THR A 120 1.81 9.31 -7.15
C THR A 120 2.82 10.46 -7.15
N THR A 121 4.08 10.20 -6.79
CA THR A 121 5.14 11.21 -6.82
C THR A 121 5.46 11.62 -8.25
N ALA A 122 5.52 10.67 -9.19
CA ALA A 122 5.76 10.98 -10.60
C ALA A 122 4.63 11.86 -11.17
N VAL A 123 3.37 11.47 -10.96
CA VAL A 123 2.22 12.24 -11.43
C VAL A 123 2.17 13.63 -10.78
N SER A 124 2.38 13.72 -9.46
CA SER A 124 2.32 14.99 -8.72
C SER A 124 3.47 15.95 -9.03
N LYS A 125 4.61 15.46 -9.56
CA LYS A 125 5.72 16.32 -9.99
C LYS A 125 5.54 16.86 -11.40
N ASN A 126 4.82 16.13 -12.24
CA ASN A 126 4.69 16.45 -13.67
C ASN A 126 3.44 17.31 -13.96
N HIS A 127 2.37 17.16 -13.17
CA HIS A 127 1.09 17.82 -13.42
C HIS A 127 0.58 18.60 -12.20
N ALA A 128 0.18 19.86 -12.41
CA ALA A 128 -0.41 20.68 -11.36
C ALA A 128 -1.84 20.27 -11.00
N MET A 129 -2.58 19.78 -12.00
CA MET A 129 -3.94 19.30 -11.81
C MET A 129 -4.08 17.85 -12.24
N ILE A 130 -4.64 17.05 -11.35
CA ILE A 130 -4.95 15.64 -11.59
C ILE A 130 -6.46 15.51 -11.42
N VAL A 131 -7.14 15.12 -12.48
CA VAL A 131 -8.57 14.81 -12.47
C VAL A 131 -8.71 13.30 -12.37
N ILE A 132 -9.43 12.80 -11.37
CA ILE A 132 -9.61 11.36 -11.14
C ILE A 132 -11.07 11.03 -11.35
N GLU A 133 -11.37 10.00 -12.13
CA GLU A 133 -12.72 9.50 -12.28
C GLU A 133 -13.23 8.85 -10.98
N ASP A 134 -14.51 9.07 -10.64
CA ASP A 134 -15.14 8.45 -9.47
C ASP A 134 -15.55 6.99 -9.76
N LEU A 135 -14.54 6.14 -10.01
CA LEU A 135 -14.75 4.71 -10.19
C LEU A 135 -14.77 4.00 -8.83
N LYS A 136 -15.85 3.25 -8.58
CA LYS A 136 -15.94 2.34 -7.42
C LYS A 136 -15.08 1.10 -7.66
N VAL A 137 -13.75 1.24 -7.57
CA VAL A 137 -12.77 0.15 -7.77
C VAL A 137 -13.02 -1.06 -6.85
N SER A 138 -13.62 -0.83 -5.69
CA SER A 138 -14.08 -1.90 -4.79
C SER A 138 -15.11 -2.83 -5.45
N ASN A 139 -16.01 -2.31 -6.29
CA ASN A 139 -16.94 -3.12 -7.07
C ASN A 139 -16.23 -3.88 -8.18
N MET A 140 -15.17 -3.30 -8.75
CA MET A 140 -14.39 -3.96 -9.80
C MET A 140 -13.54 -5.13 -9.28
N SER A 141 -13.23 -5.18 -7.99
CA SER A 141 -12.47 -6.26 -7.35
C SER A 141 -13.34 -7.26 -6.59
N LYS A 142 -14.68 -7.09 -6.59
CA LYS A 142 -15.60 -8.07 -5.99
C LYS A 142 -15.51 -9.42 -6.70
N SER A 143 -15.66 -10.47 -5.91
CA SER A 143 -15.77 -11.84 -6.43
C SER A 143 -17.04 -11.96 -7.27
N ALA A 144 -16.94 -12.63 -8.41
CA ALA A 144 -18.09 -13.00 -9.23
C ALA A 144 -18.66 -14.37 -8.84
N ALA A 145 -18.21 -15.01 -7.75
CA ALA A 145 -18.56 -16.39 -7.42
C ALA A 145 -20.06 -16.65 -7.17
N GLY A 146 -20.83 -15.63 -6.77
CA GLY A 146 -22.24 -15.81 -6.40
C GLY A 146 -22.43 -16.61 -5.11
N THR A 147 -23.62 -17.17 -4.92
CA THR A 147 -23.98 -18.06 -3.80
C THR A 147 -24.21 -19.49 -4.30
N VAL A 148 -24.43 -20.44 -3.39
CA VAL A 148 -24.75 -21.84 -3.75
C VAL A 148 -26.07 -21.93 -4.55
N SER A 149 -27.06 -21.10 -4.20
CA SER A 149 -28.36 -21.04 -4.89
C SER A 149 -28.33 -20.24 -6.20
N GLN A 150 -27.40 -19.29 -6.33
CA GLN A 150 -27.22 -18.47 -7.54
C GLN A 150 -25.73 -18.38 -7.87
N PRO A 151 -25.17 -19.39 -8.56
CA PRO A 151 -23.76 -19.39 -8.93
C PRO A 151 -23.50 -18.28 -9.94
N GLY A 152 -22.43 -17.52 -9.71
CA GLY A 152 -22.10 -16.41 -10.59
C GLY A 152 -21.40 -16.84 -11.89
N ARG A 153 -21.37 -15.92 -12.87
CA ARG A 153 -20.80 -16.15 -14.20
C ARG A 153 -19.38 -15.58 -14.30
N ASN A 154 -18.58 -16.13 -15.22
CA ASN A 154 -17.20 -15.69 -15.50
C ASN A 154 -16.27 -15.67 -14.27
N VAL A 155 -16.54 -16.52 -13.27
CA VAL A 155 -15.81 -16.58 -11.99
C VAL A 155 -14.32 -16.86 -12.18
N ARG A 156 -13.97 -17.75 -13.11
CA ARG A 156 -12.56 -18.10 -13.37
C ARG A 156 -11.78 -16.92 -13.97
N ALA A 157 -12.34 -16.25 -14.98
CA ALA A 157 -11.73 -15.05 -15.56
C ALA A 157 -11.62 -13.92 -14.52
N LYS A 158 -12.70 -13.67 -13.77
CA LYS A 158 -12.73 -12.62 -12.74
C LYS A 158 -11.78 -12.90 -11.58
N SER A 159 -11.69 -14.15 -11.12
CA SER A 159 -10.76 -14.53 -10.03
C SER A 159 -9.29 -14.41 -10.45
N GLY A 160 -8.97 -14.61 -11.73
CA GLY A 160 -7.65 -14.32 -12.29
C GLY A 160 -7.30 -12.83 -12.19
N LEU A 161 -8.19 -11.96 -12.68
CA LEU A 161 -8.07 -10.49 -12.58
C LEU A 161 -8.01 -10.01 -11.13
N ASN A 162 -8.83 -10.59 -10.25
CA ASN A 162 -8.84 -10.23 -8.82
C ASN A 162 -7.54 -10.68 -8.13
N ARG A 163 -6.91 -11.78 -8.54
CA ARG A 163 -5.62 -12.24 -7.97
C ARG A 163 -4.44 -11.37 -8.37
N SER A 164 -4.43 -10.81 -9.58
CA SER A 164 -3.40 -9.84 -9.99
C SER A 164 -3.58 -8.46 -9.33
N SER A 165 -4.81 -8.11 -8.97
CA SER A 165 -5.18 -6.78 -8.45
C SER A 165 -5.52 -6.71 -6.96
N ILE A 166 -5.65 -7.84 -6.27
CA ILE A 166 -6.10 -7.93 -4.87
C ILE A 166 -5.34 -6.92 -4.03
N GLY A 167 -6.00 -5.86 -3.56
CA GLY A 167 -5.42 -4.79 -2.74
C GLY A 167 -5.33 -3.40 -3.38
N ILE A 168 -5.99 -3.15 -4.51
CA ILE A 168 -6.42 -1.77 -4.83
C ILE A 168 -7.52 -1.40 -3.82
N LYS A 169 -7.12 -1.03 -2.61
CA LYS A 169 -7.98 -0.19 -1.77
C LYS A 169 -7.81 1.20 -2.34
N THR A 170 -8.88 1.74 -2.92
CA THR A 170 -8.96 3.15 -3.29
C THR A 170 -8.46 3.97 -2.10
N PRO A 171 -7.47 4.87 -2.26
CA PRO A 171 -7.20 5.84 -1.21
C PRO A 171 -8.52 6.54 -0.89
N LYS A 172 -8.90 6.58 0.39
CA LYS A 172 -10.09 7.32 0.80
C LYS A 172 -9.89 8.77 0.35
N ARG A 173 -10.69 9.18 -0.64
CA ARG A 173 -11.09 10.56 -0.94
C ARG A 173 -9.99 11.59 -0.66
N LEU A 174 -9.14 11.87 -1.66
CA LEU A 174 -8.38 13.12 -1.70
C LEU A 174 -9.38 14.27 -1.93
N LYS A 175 -10.04 14.71 -0.86
CA LYS A 175 -10.64 16.04 -0.84
C LYS A 175 -9.46 17.01 -0.86
N LYS A 176 -9.29 17.77 -1.95
CA LYS A 176 -8.61 19.07 -1.86
C LYS A 176 -9.47 19.94 -0.92
N HIS A 177 -9.04 20.05 0.32
CA HIS A 177 -9.30 21.24 1.11
C HIS A 177 -7.97 22.00 1.14
N HIS A 178 -7.98 23.27 0.71
CA HIS A 178 -6.96 24.22 1.12
C HIS A 178 -6.85 24.15 2.64
N LYS A 179 -5.78 23.55 3.16
CA LYS A 179 -5.41 23.55 4.58
C LYS A 179 -3.90 23.49 4.64
N THR A 180 -3.35 24.35 5.48
CA THR A 180 -1.98 24.34 6.00
C THR A 180 -1.40 22.92 6.04
N ASP A 181 -0.27 22.73 5.36
CA ASP A 181 0.36 21.42 5.25
C ASP A 181 0.95 21.01 6.60
N VAL A 182 0.23 20.14 7.30
CA VAL A 182 0.75 19.45 8.48
C VAL A 182 1.51 18.24 7.96
N SER A 183 2.83 18.37 7.81
CA SER A 183 3.66 17.27 7.33
C SER A 183 3.76 16.19 8.42
N SER A 184 2.91 15.17 8.33
CA SER A 184 3.05 13.93 9.10
C SER A 184 3.67 12.90 8.18
N THR A 185 4.97 12.68 8.31
CA THR A 185 5.65 11.58 7.63
C THR A 185 6.17 10.58 8.66
N PRO A 186 5.88 9.28 8.52
CA PRO A 186 6.36 8.29 9.46
C PRO A 186 7.89 8.18 9.38
N LEU A 187 8.58 8.38 10.50
CA LEU A 187 9.96 7.91 10.70
C LEU A 187 9.94 6.39 10.92
N LEU A 188 10.84 5.68 10.26
CA LEU A 188 10.93 4.23 10.37
C LEU A 188 11.85 3.85 11.54
N LEU A 189 11.37 3.16 12.57
CA LEU A 189 12.17 2.79 13.76
C LEU A 189 12.37 1.29 13.90
N HIS A 190 13.37 0.70 13.25
CA HIS A 190 13.57 -0.74 13.36
C HIS A 190 14.09 -1.19 14.75
N MET A 191 13.22 -1.43 15.73
CA MET A 191 13.61 -2.08 17.00
C MET A 191 13.37 -3.59 16.88
N ASN A 192 14.42 -4.40 17.00
CA ASN A 192 14.25 -5.84 17.23
C ASN A 192 14.33 -6.04 18.74
N GLY A 193 13.23 -6.44 19.37
CA GLY A 193 13.29 -7.01 20.71
C GLY A 193 13.90 -8.40 20.61
N THR A 194 14.99 -8.63 21.33
CA THR A 194 15.31 -9.96 21.83
C THR A 194 14.28 -10.26 22.90
N ASP A 195 13.43 -11.26 22.64
CA ASP A 195 12.64 -11.89 23.70
C ASP A 195 13.67 -12.57 24.62
N ASP A 196 13.82 -12.07 25.85
CA ASP A 196 14.40 -12.82 26.97
C ASP A 196 13.47 -13.98 27.36
#